data_AF-A0A6B2HBV6-F1
#
_entry.id   AF-A0A6B2HBV6-F1
#
_cell.length_a   1.000
_cell.length_b   1.000
_cell.length_c   1.000
_cell.angle_alpha   90.00
_cell.angle_beta   90.00
_cell.angle_gamma   90.00
#
_symmetry.space_group_name_H-M   'P 1'
#
loop_
_entity.id
_entity.type
_entity.pdbx_description
1 polymer ?
#
loop_
_entity_poly.entity_id
_entity_poly.type
_entity_poly.pdbx_seq_one_letter_code
_entity_poly.pdbx_strand_id
1 'polypeptide(L)'
;MKLTFTRLTFLLTLTFLTFLAHTGTAQRLGRLMQERDQLYEEWEYYQDQNNAFFGGKSKDDLANIIGVQNGIIAKDNEIMEEVRSQNNRTEKGLRDQHNITKDQLSSAEETIANLRTELETTTELYNNAISDVGSQSDYKNTSFMLSLILLGTTVFLAFKLRKAKLRQEELSELSISSRITYDADECIARLEKIGKLKENGLITEEDFKTQKDKILAAM
;
A
#
# COMPACT_ATOMS: atom_id res chain seq x y z
N MET A 1 -36.62 -7.01 28.22
CA MET A 1 -36.48 -8.24 29.04
C MET A 1 -36.98 -9.52 28.36
N LYS A 2 -38.00 -9.48 27.49
CA LYS A 2 -38.51 -10.70 26.79
C LYS A 2 -37.56 -11.30 25.73
N LEU A 3 -36.71 -10.47 25.11
CA LEU A 3 -35.82 -10.90 24.01
C LEU A 3 -34.58 -11.71 24.48
N THR A 4 -34.15 -11.52 25.72
CA THR A 4 -33.03 -12.27 26.32
C THR A 4 -33.48 -13.63 26.82
N PHE A 5 -34.73 -13.74 27.26
CA PHE A 5 -35.30 -15.00 27.74
C PHE A 5 -35.45 -16.03 26.61
N THR A 6 -35.99 -15.63 25.44
CA THR A 6 -36.14 -16.53 24.28
C THR A 6 -34.80 -17.05 23.74
N ARG A 7 -33.75 -16.23 23.76
CA ARG A 7 -32.39 -16.67 23.36
C ARG A 7 -31.80 -17.69 24.33
N LEU A 8 -32.04 -17.53 25.63
CA LEU A 8 -31.59 -18.47 26.64
C LEU A 8 -32.33 -19.81 26.55
N THR A 9 -33.65 -19.80 26.32
CA THR A 9 -34.44 -21.03 26.15
C THR A 9 -33.98 -21.79 24.91
N PHE A 10 -33.69 -21.10 23.81
CA PHE A 10 -33.24 -21.71 22.57
C PHE A 10 -31.86 -22.37 22.70
N LEU A 11 -30.91 -21.70 23.37
CA LEU A 11 -29.61 -22.27 23.69
C LEU A 11 -29.74 -23.52 24.56
N LEU A 12 -30.61 -23.47 25.58
CA LEU A 12 -30.81 -24.58 26.50
C LEU A 12 -31.45 -25.80 25.82
N THR A 13 -32.41 -25.58 24.91
CA THR A 13 -33.00 -26.65 24.09
C THR A 13 -32.00 -27.23 23.09
N LEU A 14 -31.10 -26.40 22.53
CA LEU A 14 -30.09 -26.85 21.56
C LEU A 14 -28.99 -27.68 22.25
N THR A 15 -28.59 -27.31 23.47
CA THR A 15 -27.69 -28.13 24.29
C THR A 15 -28.33 -29.44 24.75
N PHE A 16 -29.64 -29.45 25.01
CA PHE A 16 -30.34 -30.68 25.40
C PHE A 16 -30.48 -31.66 24.24
N LEU A 17 -30.73 -31.16 23.02
CA LEU A 17 -30.86 -32.00 21.81
C LEU A 17 -29.54 -32.68 21.43
N THR A 18 -28.42 -31.98 21.58
CA THR A 18 -27.08 -32.52 21.30
C THR A 18 -26.65 -33.58 22.33
N PHE A 19 -27.10 -33.46 23.59
CA PHE A 19 -26.86 -34.48 24.61
C PHE A 19 -27.60 -35.80 24.31
N LEU A 20 -28.85 -35.74 23.86
CA LEU A 20 -29.66 -36.91 23.49
C LEU A 20 -29.09 -37.70 22.29
N ALA A 21 -28.39 -37.04 21.37
CA ALA A 21 -27.81 -37.71 20.20
C ALA A 21 -26.56 -38.55 20.56
N HIS A 22 -25.85 -38.22 21.65
CA HIS A 22 -24.61 -38.89 22.04
C HIS A 22 -24.84 -40.22 22.78
N THR A 23 -26.07 -40.49 23.26
CA THR A 23 -26.34 -41.66 24.09
C THR A 23 -26.62 -42.94 23.28
N GLY A 24 -27.01 -42.84 22.00
CA GLY A 24 -27.52 -44.00 21.25
C GLY A 24 -26.53 -45.17 21.06
N THR A 25 -25.24 -44.88 20.87
CA THR A 25 -24.19 -45.93 20.73
C THR A 25 -23.67 -46.42 22.08
N ALA A 26 -23.53 -45.52 23.05
CA ALA A 26 -23.22 -45.88 24.43
C ALA A 26 -24.30 -46.79 25.04
N GLN A 27 -25.56 -46.59 24.65
CA GLN A 27 -26.71 -47.36 25.12
C GLN A 27 -26.69 -48.82 24.65
N ARG A 28 -26.24 -49.09 23.41
CA ARG A 28 -26.10 -50.48 22.92
C ARG A 28 -24.97 -51.22 23.63
N LEU A 29 -23.81 -50.59 23.76
CA LEU A 29 -22.67 -51.18 24.48
C LEU A 29 -23.02 -51.44 25.95
N GLY A 30 -23.67 -50.47 26.61
CA GLY A 30 -24.14 -50.62 27.98
C GLY A 30 -25.13 -51.78 28.15
N ARG A 31 -26.04 -51.97 27.18
CA ARG A 31 -26.96 -53.13 27.19
C ARG A 31 -26.21 -54.45 27.06
N LEU A 32 -25.25 -54.56 26.14
CA LEU A 32 -24.45 -55.79 25.97
C LEU A 32 -23.63 -56.12 27.23
N MET A 33 -23.07 -55.11 27.90
CA MET A 33 -22.37 -55.29 29.17
C MET A 33 -23.32 -55.79 30.26
N GLN A 34 -24.52 -55.22 30.37
CA GLN A 34 -25.53 -55.66 31.32
C GLN A 34 -25.98 -57.11 31.06
N GLU A 35 -26.18 -57.48 29.80
CA GLU A 35 -26.50 -58.86 29.40
C GLU A 35 -25.35 -59.82 29.76
N ARG A 36 -24.09 -59.40 29.63
CA ARG A 36 -22.92 -60.19 30.04
C ARG A 36 -22.86 -60.35 31.57
N ASP A 37 -23.14 -59.30 32.32
CA ASP A 37 -23.14 -59.34 33.78
C ASP A 37 -24.21 -60.30 34.32
N GLN A 38 -25.40 -60.34 33.70
CA GLN A 38 -26.44 -61.34 34.04
C GLN A 38 -25.95 -62.78 33.82
N LEU A 39 -25.27 -63.04 32.71
CA LEU A 39 -24.69 -64.37 32.46
C LEU A 39 -23.56 -64.70 33.44
N TYR A 40 -22.81 -63.70 33.88
CA TYR A 40 -21.77 -63.89 34.88
C TYR A 40 -22.35 -64.25 36.26
N GLU A 41 -23.44 -63.58 36.67
CA GLU A 41 -24.20 -63.93 37.88
C GLU A 41 -24.77 -65.36 37.79
N GLU A 42 -25.30 -65.76 36.63
CA GLU A 42 -25.79 -67.12 36.42
C GLU A 42 -24.65 -68.16 36.46
N TRP A 43 -23.48 -67.82 35.89
CA TRP A 43 -22.28 -68.66 35.99
C TRP A 43 -21.83 -68.83 37.43
N GLU A 44 -21.78 -67.74 38.21
CA GLU A 44 -21.42 -67.76 39.63
C GLU A 44 -22.39 -68.64 40.43
N TYR A 45 -23.69 -68.53 40.15
CA TYR A 45 -24.71 -69.39 40.74
C TYR A 45 -24.46 -70.89 40.46
N TYR A 46 -24.21 -71.28 39.21
CA TYR A 46 -23.88 -72.69 38.88
C TYR A 46 -22.50 -73.11 39.42
N GLN A 47 -21.58 -72.18 39.57
CA GLN A 47 -20.25 -72.43 40.12
C GLN A 47 -20.32 -72.68 41.64
N ASP A 48 -21.21 -72.01 42.35
CA ASP A 48 -21.40 -72.16 43.79
C ASP A 48 -22.29 -73.36 44.17
N GLN A 49 -23.09 -73.87 43.23
CA GLN A 49 -23.74 -75.17 43.41
C GLN A 49 -22.68 -76.28 43.45
N ASN A 50 -22.30 -76.65 44.68
CA ASN A 50 -21.59 -77.88 45.00
C ASN A 50 -22.62 -78.91 45.47
N ASN A 51 -22.63 -80.09 44.84
CA ASN A 51 -23.55 -81.14 45.21
C ASN A 51 -23.11 -81.72 46.56
N ALA A 52 -23.77 -81.30 47.64
CA ALA A 52 -23.39 -81.57 49.03
C ALA A 52 -23.31 -83.07 49.36
N PHE A 53 -23.88 -83.94 48.52
CA PHE A 53 -23.98 -85.37 48.77
C PHE A 53 -22.76 -86.18 48.29
N PHE A 54 -21.98 -85.68 47.31
CA PHE A 54 -20.84 -86.42 46.75
C PHE A 54 -19.54 -85.59 46.64
N GLY A 55 -19.51 -84.37 47.17
CA GLY A 55 -18.27 -83.58 47.29
C GLY A 55 -17.70 -83.07 45.96
N GLY A 56 -18.51 -83.02 44.90
CA GLY A 56 -18.11 -82.53 43.58
C GLY A 56 -19.30 -82.08 42.72
N LYS A 57 -19.00 -81.45 41.57
CA LYS A 57 -20.00 -81.05 40.57
C LYS A 57 -20.50 -82.25 39.78
N SER A 58 -21.80 -82.33 39.51
CA SER A 58 -22.36 -83.36 38.64
C SER A 58 -22.05 -83.06 37.16
N LYS A 59 -22.22 -84.07 36.30
CA LYS A 59 -22.06 -83.88 34.84
C LYS A 59 -23.03 -82.84 34.29
N ASP A 60 -24.25 -82.78 34.83
CA ASP A 60 -25.28 -81.83 34.41
C ASP A 60 -24.92 -80.41 34.86
N ASP A 61 -24.37 -80.24 36.07
CA ASP A 61 -23.87 -78.95 36.56
C ASP A 61 -22.74 -78.43 35.66
N LEU A 62 -21.81 -79.32 35.26
CA LEU A 62 -20.73 -78.97 34.33
C LEU A 62 -21.28 -78.57 32.95
N ALA A 63 -22.32 -79.24 32.46
CA ALA A 63 -22.96 -78.88 31.19
C ALA A 63 -23.59 -77.49 31.25
N ASN A 64 -24.25 -77.14 32.36
CA ASN A 64 -24.83 -75.81 32.57
C ASN A 64 -23.75 -74.73 32.64
N ILE A 65 -22.66 -74.96 33.40
CA ILE A 65 -21.52 -74.04 33.49
C ILE A 65 -20.92 -73.78 32.10
N ILE A 66 -20.70 -74.82 31.31
CA ILE A 66 -20.16 -74.69 29.94
C ILE A 66 -21.15 -73.93 29.05
N GLY A 67 -22.45 -74.18 29.19
CA GLY A 67 -23.50 -73.47 28.45
C GLY A 67 -23.46 -71.97 28.72
N VAL A 68 -23.42 -71.56 29.99
CA VAL A 68 -23.34 -70.15 30.37
C VAL A 68 -22.01 -69.52 29.94
N GLN A 69 -20.89 -70.23 30.09
CA GLN A 69 -19.59 -69.75 29.61
C GLN A 69 -19.58 -69.50 28.10
N ASN A 70 -20.20 -70.37 27.30
CA ASN A 70 -20.34 -70.14 25.87
C ASN A 70 -21.19 -68.91 25.57
N GLY A 71 -22.24 -68.66 26.38
CA GLY A 71 -23.04 -67.43 26.32
C GLY A 71 -22.22 -66.17 26.61
N ILE A 72 -21.39 -66.20 27.67
CA ILE A 72 -20.48 -65.10 28.02
C ILE A 72 -19.51 -64.82 26.87
N ILE A 73 -18.87 -65.86 26.32
CA ILE A 73 -17.94 -65.72 25.19
C ILE A 73 -18.64 -65.12 23.96
N ALA A 74 -19.86 -65.54 23.67
CA ALA A 74 -20.65 -64.97 22.58
C ALA A 74 -20.92 -63.47 22.81
N LYS A 75 -21.28 -63.08 24.04
CA LYS A 75 -21.50 -61.68 24.40
C LYS A 75 -20.22 -60.85 24.36
N ASP A 76 -19.09 -61.39 24.80
CA ASP A 76 -17.80 -60.70 24.72
C ASP A 76 -17.40 -60.42 23.26
N ASN A 77 -17.69 -61.34 22.34
CA ASN A 77 -17.48 -61.12 20.91
C ASN A 77 -18.39 -60.00 20.36
N GLU A 78 -19.66 -59.96 20.75
CA GLU A 78 -20.58 -58.87 20.39
C GLU A 78 -20.11 -57.52 20.93
N ILE A 79 -19.64 -57.48 22.18
CA ILE A 79 -19.07 -56.28 22.82
C ILE A 79 -17.84 -55.80 22.04
N MET A 80 -16.92 -56.71 21.73
CA MET A 80 -15.71 -56.39 20.98
C MET A 80 -16.01 -55.84 19.58
N GLU A 81 -17.00 -56.39 18.89
CA GLU A 81 -17.41 -55.90 17.58
C GLU A 81 -18.02 -54.49 17.67
N GLU A 82 -18.86 -54.23 18.67
CA GLU A 82 -19.43 -52.89 18.88
C GLU A 82 -18.34 -51.87 19.22
N VAL A 83 -17.38 -52.20 20.08
CA VAL A 83 -16.23 -51.33 20.41
C VAL A 83 -15.40 -51.01 19.16
N ARG A 84 -15.09 -52.02 18.34
CA ARG A 84 -14.38 -51.81 17.06
C ARG A 84 -15.18 -50.92 16.12
N SER A 85 -16.50 -51.12 16.02
CA SER A 85 -17.38 -50.28 15.21
C SER A 85 -17.36 -48.82 15.67
N GLN A 86 -17.41 -48.57 16.98
CA GLN A 86 -17.33 -47.22 17.54
C GLN A 86 -15.98 -46.56 17.27
N ASN A 87 -14.88 -47.30 17.42
CA ASN A 87 -13.55 -46.79 17.13
C ASN A 87 -13.41 -46.42 15.64
N ASN A 88 -13.86 -47.30 14.74
CA ASN A 88 -13.84 -47.05 13.29
C ASN A 88 -14.68 -45.82 12.90
N ARG A 89 -15.83 -45.62 13.53
CA ARG A 89 -16.66 -44.42 13.31
C ARG A 89 -15.95 -43.15 13.77
N THR A 90 -15.30 -43.22 14.92
CA THR A 90 -14.55 -42.09 15.49
C THR A 90 -13.34 -41.75 14.62
N GLU A 91 -12.55 -42.75 14.23
CA GLU A 91 -11.41 -42.57 13.33
C GLU A 91 -11.84 -42.01 11.98
N LYS A 92 -12.92 -42.53 11.40
CA LYS A 92 -13.50 -41.98 10.17
C LYS A 92 -13.92 -40.52 10.35
N GLY A 93 -14.63 -40.20 11.43
CA GLY A 93 -15.03 -38.82 11.74
C GLY A 93 -13.84 -37.87 11.89
N LEU A 94 -12.78 -38.31 12.59
CA LEU A 94 -11.53 -37.56 12.72
C LEU A 94 -10.84 -37.36 11.38
N ARG A 95 -10.79 -38.40 10.54
CA ARG A 95 -10.20 -38.33 9.19
C ARG A 95 -10.98 -37.39 8.29
N ASP A 96 -12.31 -37.45 8.32
CA ASP A 96 -13.18 -36.58 7.55
C ASP A 96 -13.01 -35.12 8.01
N GLN A 97 -12.96 -34.86 9.31
CA GLN A 97 -12.69 -33.53 9.86
C GLN A 97 -11.30 -33.01 9.47
N HIS A 98 -10.28 -33.87 9.51
CA HIS A 98 -8.93 -33.52 9.08
C HIS A 98 -8.91 -33.13 7.59
N ASN A 99 -9.60 -33.90 6.73
CA ASN A 99 -9.69 -33.59 5.31
C ASN A 99 -10.40 -32.25 5.06
N ILE A 100 -11.53 -32.00 5.74
CA ILE A 100 -12.23 -30.70 5.64
C ILE A 100 -11.31 -29.55 6.05
N THR A 101 -10.57 -29.72 7.16
CA THR A 101 -9.64 -28.68 7.65
C THR A 101 -8.51 -28.45 6.66
N LYS A 102 -7.99 -29.51 6.04
CA LYS A 102 -6.97 -29.43 5.00
C LYS A 102 -7.49 -28.70 3.76
N ASP A 103 -8.70 -29.00 3.32
CA ASP A 103 -9.32 -28.34 2.18
C ASP A 103 -9.54 -26.85 2.46
N GLN A 104 -10.01 -26.50 3.66
CA GLN A 104 -10.14 -25.11 4.11
C GLN A 104 -8.80 -24.37 4.12
N LEU A 105 -7.74 -25.03 4.59
CA LEU A 105 -6.40 -24.47 4.57
C LEU A 105 -5.92 -24.22 3.14
N SER A 106 -6.11 -25.19 2.25
CA SER A 106 -5.75 -25.06 0.83
C SER A 106 -6.50 -23.89 0.17
N SER A 107 -7.80 -23.73 0.43
CA SER A 107 -8.58 -22.59 -0.10
C SER A 107 -8.14 -21.25 0.49
N ALA A 108 -7.76 -21.23 1.76
CA ALA A 108 -7.22 -20.02 2.40
C ALA A 108 -5.86 -19.64 1.81
N GLU A 109 -4.99 -20.60 1.55
CA GLU A 109 -3.69 -20.39 0.89
C GLU A 109 -3.86 -19.84 -0.53
N GLU A 110 -4.79 -20.39 -1.32
CA GLU A 110 -5.14 -19.87 -2.65
C GLU A 110 -5.64 -18.43 -2.58
N THR A 111 -6.50 -18.12 -1.61
CA THR A 111 -7.01 -16.75 -1.40
C THR A 111 -5.88 -15.79 -1.05
N ILE A 112 -4.96 -16.19 -0.18
CA ILE A 112 -3.78 -15.38 0.19
C ILE A 112 -2.87 -15.16 -1.03
N ALA A 113 -2.67 -16.19 -1.87
CA ALA A 113 -1.88 -16.06 -3.08
C ALA A 113 -2.52 -15.06 -4.06
N ASN A 114 -3.84 -15.15 -4.29
CA ASN A 114 -4.57 -14.23 -5.16
C ASN A 114 -4.55 -12.78 -4.63
N LEU A 115 -4.70 -12.58 -3.31
CA LEU A 115 -4.60 -11.25 -2.72
C LEU A 115 -3.19 -10.66 -2.84
N ARG A 116 -2.14 -11.50 -2.77
CA ARG A 116 -0.77 -11.04 -2.98
C ARG A 116 -0.53 -10.58 -4.41
N THR A 117 -1.02 -11.32 -5.40
CA THR A 117 -0.90 -10.93 -6.81
C THR A 117 -1.72 -9.67 -7.12
N GLU A 118 -2.90 -9.53 -6.51
CA GLU A 118 -3.70 -8.30 -6.59
C GLU A 118 -2.96 -7.10 -5.97
N LEU A 119 -2.31 -7.26 -4.81
CA LEU A 119 -1.50 -6.21 -4.20
C LEU A 119 -0.27 -5.85 -5.05
N GLU A 120 0.39 -6.84 -5.66
CA GLU A 120 1.53 -6.61 -6.53
C GLU A 120 1.14 -5.83 -7.78
N THR A 121 0.08 -6.27 -8.47
CA THR A 121 -0.43 -5.58 -9.67
C THR A 121 -0.92 -4.17 -9.36
N THR A 122 -1.61 -3.94 -8.24
CA THR A 122 -2.02 -2.59 -7.84
C THR A 122 -0.82 -1.71 -7.49
N THR A 123 0.22 -2.26 -6.89
CA THR A 123 1.48 -1.55 -6.61
C THR A 123 2.20 -1.19 -7.90
N GLU A 124 2.27 -2.09 -8.88
CA GLU A 124 2.82 -1.82 -10.21
C GLU A 124 2.05 -0.73 -10.93
N LEU A 125 0.71 -0.79 -10.93
CA LEU A 125 -0.14 0.25 -11.52
C LEU A 125 0.09 1.61 -10.86
N TYR A 126 0.21 1.65 -9.53
CA TYR A 126 0.50 2.87 -8.79
C TYR A 126 1.89 3.42 -9.12
N ASN A 127 2.91 2.58 -9.19
CA ASN A 127 4.27 2.97 -9.56
C ASN A 127 4.34 3.50 -11.00
N ASN A 128 3.65 2.84 -11.94
CA ASN A 128 3.55 3.29 -13.33
C ASN A 128 2.82 4.64 -13.43
N ALA A 129 1.74 4.84 -12.67
CA ALA A 129 1.05 6.11 -12.62
C ALA A 129 1.94 7.23 -12.04
N ILE A 130 2.74 6.93 -11.00
CA ILE A 130 3.72 7.89 -10.46
C ILE A 130 4.80 8.21 -11.48
N SER A 131 5.35 7.22 -12.20
CA SER A 131 6.37 7.47 -13.21
C SER A 131 5.83 8.30 -14.38
N ASP A 132 4.59 8.04 -14.79
CA ASP A 132 3.92 8.81 -15.84
C ASP A 132 3.69 10.26 -15.39
N VAL A 133 3.22 10.49 -14.17
CA VAL A 133 3.06 11.84 -13.62
C VAL A 133 4.42 12.53 -13.42
N GLY A 134 5.45 11.80 -12.98
CA GLY A 134 6.81 12.30 -12.81
C GLY A 134 7.41 12.79 -14.13
N SER A 135 7.38 11.94 -15.16
CA SER A 135 7.81 12.32 -16.51
C SER A 135 6.96 13.47 -17.08
N GLN A 136 5.68 13.54 -16.70
CA GLN A 136 4.80 14.64 -17.09
C GLN A 136 5.21 15.98 -16.46
N SER A 137 5.63 15.93 -15.19
CA SER A 137 6.10 17.09 -14.44
C SER A 137 7.44 17.60 -14.99
N ASP A 138 8.34 16.68 -15.35
CA ASP A 138 9.68 17.01 -15.84
C ASP A 138 9.65 17.80 -17.15
N TYR A 139 8.76 17.45 -18.10
CA TYR A 139 8.64 18.24 -19.34
C TYR A 139 8.04 19.63 -19.11
N LYS A 140 7.11 19.78 -18.14
CA LYS A 140 6.51 21.08 -17.82
C LYS A 140 7.52 22.00 -17.16
N ASN A 141 8.28 21.47 -16.21
CA ASN A 141 9.30 22.22 -15.50
C ASN A 141 10.45 22.62 -16.42
N THR A 142 10.92 21.73 -17.30
CA THR A 142 11.97 22.08 -18.28
C THR A 142 11.51 23.14 -19.29
N SER A 143 10.28 23.03 -19.80
CA SER A 143 9.70 24.05 -20.69
C SER A 143 9.59 25.42 -20.00
N PHE A 144 9.11 25.44 -18.75
CA PHE A 144 9.03 26.67 -17.96
C PHE A 144 10.42 27.28 -17.72
N MET A 145 11.42 26.47 -17.35
CA MET A 145 12.80 26.93 -17.12
C MET A 145 13.42 27.50 -18.41
N LEU A 146 13.20 26.88 -19.57
CA LEU A 146 13.65 27.41 -20.86
C LEU A 146 12.98 28.75 -21.18
N SER A 147 11.68 28.90 -20.88
CA SER A 147 10.96 30.16 -21.08
C SER A 147 11.52 31.29 -20.21
N LEU A 148 11.90 31.00 -18.96
CA LEU A 148 12.54 31.97 -18.06
C LEU A 148 13.93 32.39 -18.55
N ILE A 149 14.72 31.45 -19.07
CA ILE A 149 16.04 31.75 -19.65
C ILE A 149 15.89 32.63 -20.90
N LEU A 150 14.93 32.33 -21.78
CA LEU A 150 14.64 33.15 -22.96
C LEU A 150 14.18 34.57 -22.57
N LEU A 151 13.33 34.68 -21.55
CA LEU A 151 12.89 35.99 -21.06
C LEU A 151 14.04 36.78 -20.41
N GLY A 152 14.90 36.11 -19.63
CA GLY A 152 16.09 36.74 -19.05
C GLY A 152 17.08 37.25 -20.12
N THR A 153 17.32 36.45 -21.15
CA THR A 153 18.24 36.84 -22.25
C THR A 153 17.70 38.00 -23.09
N THR A 154 16.39 38.01 -23.39
CA THR A 154 15.77 39.13 -24.13
C THR A 154 15.81 40.44 -23.34
N VAL A 155 15.50 40.41 -22.04
CA VAL A 155 15.62 41.59 -21.15
C VAL A 155 17.07 42.08 -21.05
N PHE A 156 18.02 41.15 -20.93
CA PHE A 156 19.46 41.50 -20.88
C PHE A 156 19.94 42.17 -22.16
N LEU A 157 19.55 41.64 -23.33
CA LEU A 157 19.88 42.23 -24.63
C LEU A 157 19.23 43.61 -24.80
N ALA A 158 17.95 43.77 -24.43
CA ALA A 158 17.26 45.05 -24.46
C ALA A 158 17.95 46.09 -23.57
N PHE A 159 18.40 45.70 -22.37
CA PHE A 159 19.16 46.56 -21.47
C PHE A 159 20.52 46.97 -22.08
N LYS A 160 21.26 46.02 -22.67
CA LYS A 160 22.52 46.29 -23.36
C LYS A 160 22.34 47.25 -24.53
N LEU A 161 21.29 47.07 -25.33
CA LEU A 161 20.95 47.96 -26.45
C LEU A 161 20.57 49.37 -25.95
N ARG A 162 19.75 49.47 -24.90
CA ARG A 162 19.40 50.76 -24.29
C ARG A 162 20.64 51.49 -23.76
N LYS A 163 21.55 50.76 -23.11
CA LYS A 163 22.82 51.32 -22.62
C LYS A 163 23.79 51.71 -23.75
N ALA A 164 23.72 51.05 -24.91
CA ALA A 164 24.49 51.46 -26.08
C ALA A 164 23.91 52.73 -26.73
N LYS A 165 22.57 52.83 -26.79
CA LYS A 165 21.88 54.01 -27.33
C LYS A 165 22.16 55.27 -26.52
N LEU A 166 22.08 55.20 -25.18
CA LEU A 166 22.42 56.33 -24.31
C LEU A 166 23.86 56.81 -24.52
N ARG A 167 24.82 55.89 -24.70
CA ARG A 167 26.21 56.25 -25.02
C ARG A 167 26.35 56.93 -26.38
N GLN A 168 25.55 56.56 -27.37
CA GLN A 168 25.54 57.27 -28.66
C GLN A 168 24.97 58.68 -28.53
N GLU A 169 23.91 58.86 -27.73
CA GLU A 169 23.34 60.19 -27.45
C GLU A 169 24.37 61.09 -26.73
N GLU A 170 25.03 60.60 -25.68
CA GLU A 170 26.11 61.33 -24.99
C GLU A 170 27.27 61.72 -25.93
N LEU A 171 27.70 60.80 -26.80
CA LEU A 171 28.77 61.09 -27.78
C LEU A 171 28.33 62.13 -28.82
N SER A 172 27.06 62.11 -29.22
CA SER A 172 26.52 63.10 -30.15
C SER A 172 26.46 64.50 -29.52
N GLU A 173 26.07 64.61 -28.25
CA GLU A 173 26.08 65.89 -27.52
C GLU A 173 27.51 66.42 -27.32
N LEU A 174 28.47 65.55 -26.99
CA LEU A 174 29.87 65.93 -26.86
C LEU A 174 30.46 66.45 -28.18
N SER A 175 30.08 65.82 -29.30
CA SER A 175 30.53 66.24 -30.64
C SER A 175 30.01 67.63 -31.01
N ILE A 176 28.76 67.94 -30.66
CA ILE A 176 28.15 69.26 -30.89
C ILE A 176 28.83 70.31 -30.02
N SER A 177 29.04 70.02 -28.73
CA SER A 177 29.74 70.93 -27.82
C SER A 177 31.19 71.21 -28.25
N SER A 178 31.92 70.21 -28.76
CA SER A 178 33.28 70.40 -29.28
C SER A 178 33.31 71.25 -30.55
N ARG A 179 32.26 71.17 -31.38
CA ARG A 179 32.19 71.93 -32.63
C ARG A 179 31.87 73.40 -32.38
N ILE A 180 30.96 73.67 -31.44
CA ILE A 180 30.63 75.04 -31.01
C ILE A 180 31.84 75.74 -30.38
N THR A 181 32.62 75.04 -29.56
CA THR A 181 33.83 75.62 -28.94
C THR A 181 34.92 75.88 -29.97
N TYR A 182 35.14 74.96 -30.92
CA TYR A 182 36.10 75.17 -32.00
C TYR A 182 35.74 76.37 -32.89
N ASP A 183 34.47 76.50 -33.30
CA ASP A 183 34.02 77.62 -34.14
C ASP A 183 34.12 78.97 -33.40
N ALA A 184 33.89 78.97 -32.07
CA ALA A 184 34.06 80.16 -31.24
C ALA A 184 35.54 80.59 -31.12
N ASP A 185 36.46 79.66 -30.88
CA ASP A 185 37.89 79.93 -30.79
C ASP A 185 38.46 80.43 -32.14
N GLU A 186 38.00 79.87 -33.27
CA GLU A 186 38.39 80.34 -34.59
C GLU A 186 37.91 81.78 -34.86
N CYS A 187 36.69 82.11 -34.44
CA CYS A 187 36.16 83.48 -34.55
C CYS A 187 36.94 84.48 -33.69
N ILE A 188 37.28 84.11 -32.46
CA ILE A 188 38.12 84.94 -31.58
C ILE A 188 39.48 85.20 -32.21
N ALA A 189 40.14 84.17 -32.76
CA ALA A 189 41.43 84.32 -33.43
C ALA A 189 41.35 85.25 -34.66
N ARG A 190 40.26 85.18 -35.45
CA ARG A 190 40.03 86.07 -36.60
C ARG A 190 39.81 87.52 -36.14
N LEU A 191 39.04 87.74 -35.08
CA LEU A 191 38.84 89.08 -34.49
C LEU A 191 40.14 89.67 -33.95
N GLU A 192 40.96 88.88 -33.27
CA GLU A 192 42.27 89.34 -32.76
C GLU A 192 43.21 89.72 -33.93
N LYS A 193 43.23 88.92 -35.00
CA LYS A 193 44.03 89.21 -36.20
C LYS A 193 43.62 90.52 -36.86
N ILE A 194 42.31 90.77 -36.99
CA ILE A 194 41.79 92.01 -37.58
C ILE A 194 42.04 93.20 -36.65
N GLY A 195 41.97 93.00 -35.32
CA GLY A 195 42.38 94.00 -34.33
C GLY A 195 43.85 94.41 -34.49
N LYS A 196 44.76 93.46 -34.64
CA LYS A 196 46.19 93.73 -34.91
C LYS A 196 46.42 94.46 -36.23
N LEU A 197 45.65 94.14 -37.29
CA LEU A 197 45.74 94.85 -38.58
C LEU A 197 45.32 96.32 -38.46
N LYS A 198 44.29 96.60 -37.65
CA LYS A 198 43.85 97.96 -37.34
C LYS A 198 44.91 98.74 -36.56
N GLU A 199 45.49 98.16 -35.51
CA GLU A 199 46.53 98.82 -34.70
C GLU A 199 47.76 99.19 -35.55
N ASN A 200 48.10 98.37 -36.53
CA ASN A 200 49.19 98.63 -37.47
C ASN A 200 48.84 99.64 -38.59
N GLY A 201 47.64 100.23 -38.58
CA GLY A 201 47.19 101.22 -39.56
C GLY A 201 46.94 100.67 -40.97
N LEU A 202 46.83 99.34 -41.12
CA LEU A 202 46.68 98.66 -42.42
C LEU A 202 45.24 98.67 -42.95
N ILE A 203 44.25 98.92 -42.10
CA ILE A 203 42.84 98.99 -42.45
C ILE A 203 42.19 100.23 -41.83
N THR A 204 41.17 100.77 -42.48
CA THR A 204 40.42 101.91 -41.96
C THR A 204 39.46 101.50 -40.84
N GLU A 205 39.03 102.46 -40.01
CA GLU A 205 38.06 102.21 -38.93
C GLU A 205 36.73 101.64 -39.47
N GLU A 206 36.31 102.08 -40.65
CA GLU A 206 35.07 101.65 -41.28
C GLU A 206 35.16 100.20 -41.81
N ASP A 207 36.31 99.83 -42.37
CA ASP A 207 36.61 98.46 -42.80
C ASP A 207 36.69 97.50 -41.60
N PHE A 208 37.30 97.93 -40.49
CA PHE A 208 37.37 97.15 -39.26
C PHE A 208 35.98 96.84 -38.73
N LYS A 209 35.11 97.85 -38.64
CA LYS A 209 33.73 97.68 -38.17
C LYS A 209 32.96 96.72 -39.07
N THR A 210 33.08 96.89 -40.39
CA THR A 210 32.41 96.02 -41.36
C THR A 210 32.89 94.57 -41.27
N GLN A 211 34.20 94.32 -41.12
CA GLN A 211 34.71 92.95 -40.98
C GLN A 211 34.35 92.32 -39.64
N LYS A 212 34.38 93.09 -38.55
CA LYS A 212 33.94 92.65 -37.23
C LYS A 212 32.46 92.25 -37.24
N ASP A 213 31.60 93.07 -37.84
CA ASP A 213 30.17 92.79 -37.93
C ASP A 213 29.90 91.55 -38.82
N LYS A 214 30.67 91.37 -39.91
CA LYS A 214 30.58 90.14 -40.72
C LYS A 214 30.99 88.88 -39.97
N ILE A 215 32.01 88.96 -39.11
CA ILE A 215 32.45 87.81 -38.31
C ILE A 215 31.44 87.51 -37.21
N LEU A 216 30.93 88.54 -36.52
CA LEU A 216 29.89 88.38 -35.51
C LEU A 216 28.57 87.87 -36.09
N ALA A 217 28.22 88.21 -37.33
CA ALA A 217 27.04 87.70 -38.02
C ALA A 217 27.22 86.25 -38.54
N ALA A 218 28.46 85.75 -38.61
CA ALA A 218 28.76 84.37 -38.99
C ALA A 218 28.84 83.42 -37.78
N MET A 219 28.79 83.96 -36.56
CA MET A 219 28.59 83.23 -35.30
C MET A 219 27.10 82.99 -35.04
#